data_AF-A0A1Y1XED0-F1
#
_entry.id   AF-A0A1Y1XED0-F1
#
_cell.length_a   1.000
_cell.length_b   1.000
_cell.length_c   1.000
_cell.angle_alpha   90.00
_cell.angle_beta   90.00
_cell.angle_gamma   90.00
#
_symmetry.space_group_name_H-M   'P 1'
#
loop_
_entity.id
_entity.type
_entity.pdbx_description
1 polymer ?
#
loop_
_entity_poly.entity_id
_entity_poly.type
_entity_poly.pdbx_seq_one_letter_code
_entity_poly.pdbx_strand_id
1 'polypeptide(L)'
;MILSIYIILLFFLLSLANSKVTKTVENENELKSALSSSENELTIKINTKIILNSDIVIDKKFEKLSFIGTSVDTSSIQFSNLTHQIYFKENVQEIEIFYISIFGNIRFENNVDISIDEVNLYGSIDSNFESKSNLIEISNFNYYPSSIYRDNCINLEGNVLLEDSFIYGNSFCQNRLLNYNGLDKYTITIVNTKFSGEYECSCVNINNGLNVSIKDSLFEKAYASSSTDGGAALRIDYSYVTIKNCEFRENYSESNGGSFYLNNNYKFDADKLTVFNTTAIMRNI
;
A
#
# COMPACT_ATOMS: atom_id res chain seq x y z
N MET A 1 51.82 -9.85 18.03
CA MET A 1 51.04 -10.58 17.01
C MET A 1 49.62 -10.86 17.49
N ILE A 2 49.43 -11.49 18.66
CA ILE A 2 48.07 -11.75 19.22
C ILE A 2 47.29 -10.45 19.51
N LEU A 3 47.94 -9.44 20.10
CA LEU A 3 47.31 -8.14 20.35
C LEU A 3 46.86 -7.43 19.05
N SER A 4 47.65 -7.57 18.00
CA SER A 4 47.38 -7.00 16.67
C SER A 4 46.14 -7.62 16.02
N ILE A 5 45.97 -8.95 16.18
CA ILE A 5 44.82 -9.70 15.65
C ILE A 5 43.53 -9.31 16.40
N TYR A 6 43.58 -9.14 17.72
CA TYR A 6 42.42 -8.68 18.50
C TYR A 6 41.97 -7.27 18.12
N ILE A 7 42.89 -6.36 17.86
CA ILE A 7 42.56 -4.98 17.42
C ILE A 7 41.88 -5.01 16.05
N ILE A 8 42.40 -5.81 15.10
CA ILE A 8 41.80 -5.93 13.76
C ILE A 8 40.40 -6.57 13.84
N LEU A 9 40.22 -7.61 14.68
CA LEU A 9 38.92 -8.25 14.87
C LEU A 9 37.91 -7.31 15.53
N LEU A 10 38.35 -6.47 16.46
CA LEU A 10 37.51 -5.45 17.12
C LEU A 10 37.10 -4.35 16.13
N PHE A 11 38.01 -3.86 15.28
CA PHE A 11 37.68 -2.93 14.21
C PHE A 11 36.73 -3.55 13.18
N PHE A 12 36.90 -4.84 12.87
CA PHE A 12 36.01 -5.57 11.97
C PHE A 12 34.60 -5.74 12.58
N LEU A 13 34.52 -6.11 13.86
CA LEU A 13 33.24 -6.20 14.60
C LEU A 13 32.56 -4.84 14.79
N LEU A 14 33.33 -3.76 14.98
CA LEU A 14 32.82 -2.39 15.03
C LEU A 14 32.38 -1.90 13.64
N SER A 15 33.01 -2.35 12.55
CA SER A 15 32.54 -2.08 11.19
C SER A 15 31.33 -2.91 10.78
N LEU A 16 31.10 -4.06 11.43
CA LEU A 16 29.89 -4.87 11.27
C LEU A 16 28.72 -4.35 12.10
N ALA A 17 28.99 -3.55 13.14
CA ALA A 17 27.99 -2.67 13.71
C ALA A 17 27.79 -1.50 12.75
N ASN A 18 27.18 -1.76 11.57
CA ASN A 18 26.62 -0.73 10.72
C ASN A 18 25.67 0.09 11.59
N SER A 19 26.15 1.23 12.07
CA SER A 19 25.36 2.09 12.92
C SER A 19 24.27 2.67 12.05
N LYS A 20 23.03 2.19 12.21
CA LYS A 20 21.82 2.77 11.63
C LYS A 20 21.87 4.28 11.84
N VAL A 21 22.19 5.04 10.79
CA VAL A 21 22.34 6.49 10.92
C VAL A 21 20.95 7.08 11.05
N THR A 22 20.73 7.82 12.13
CA THR A 22 19.46 8.48 12.38
C THR A 22 19.62 9.98 12.21
N LYS A 23 18.77 10.59 11.38
CA LYS A 23 18.70 12.04 11.19
C LYS A 23 17.29 12.52 11.51
N THR A 24 17.16 13.42 12.47
CA THR A 24 15.91 14.15 12.68
C THR A 24 15.83 15.28 11.66
N VAL A 25 14.67 15.44 11.03
CA VAL A 25 14.43 16.49 10.03
C VAL A 25 13.14 17.24 10.38
N GLU A 26 13.17 18.56 10.23
CA GLU A 26 12.04 19.44 10.59
C GLU A 26 11.49 20.21 9.38
N ASN A 27 12.18 20.16 8.23
CA ASN A 27 11.79 20.86 7.01
C ASN A 27 12.29 20.16 5.73
N GLU A 28 11.83 20.65 4.58
CA GLU A 28 12.14 20.10 3.26
C GLU A 28 13.65 20.07 2.96
N ASN A 29 14.39 21.13 3.34
CA ASN A 29 15.82 21.22 3.05
C ASN A 29 16.62 20.20 3.85
N GLU A 30 16.27 20.00 5.12
CA GLU A 30 16.85 18.97 5.98
C GLU A 30 16.52 17.56 5.47
N LEU A 31 15.29 17.32 5.04
CA LEU A 31 14.91 16.05 4.41
C LEU A 31 15.75 15.76 3.16
N LYS A 32 15.84 16.73 2.24
CA LYS A 32 16.66 16.60 1.01
C LYS A 32 18.14 16.38 1.33
N SER A 33 18.65 17.07 2.35
CA SER A 33 20.04 16.91 2.83
C SER A 33 20.27 15.54 3.48
N ALA A 34 19.28 15.02 4.22
CA ALA A 34 19.34 13.68 4.80
C ALA A 34 19.37 12.60 3.72
N LEU A 35 18.48 12.69 2.72
CA LEU A 35 18.41 11.77 1.58
C LEU A 35 19.68 11.81 0.69
N SER A 36 20.45 12.89 0.76
CA SER A 36 21.75 13.02 0.08
C SER A 36 22.92 12.39 0.85
N SER A 37 22.69 11.81 2.05
CA SER A 37 23.75 11.20 2.88
C SER A 37 24.49 10.09 2.15
N SER A 38 25.74 9.77 2.54
CA SER A 38 26.52 8.66 1.99
C SER A 38 26.16 7.28 2.53
N GLU A 39 25.22 7.20 3.47
CA GLU A 39 24.92 5.98 4.23
C GLU A 39 24.14 4.97 3.39
N ASN A 40 24.41 3.68 3.61
CA ASN A 40 23.64 2.58 3.01
C ASN A 40 22.31 2.36 3.75
N GLU A 41 22.30 2.56 5.07
CA GLU A 41 21.11 2.47 5.92
C GLU A 41 20.85 3.82 6.59
N LEU A 42 19.65 4.35 6.39
CA LEU A 42 19.27 5.67 6.92
C LEU A 42 17.90 5.62 7.57
N THR A 43 17.79 6.23 8.74
CA THR A 43 16.51 6.53 9.38
C THR A 43 16.31 8.02 9.47
N ILE A 44 15.19 8.46 8.92
CA ILE A 44 14.73 9.84 8.92
C ILE A 44 13.64 9.94 9.98
N LYS A 45 13.92 10.65 11.08
CA LYS A 45 12.96 10.94 12.14
C LYS A 45 12.20 12.22 11.83
N ILE A 46 10.87 12.13 11.82
CA ILE A 46 9.98 13.25 11.49
C ILE A 46 9.08 13.48 12.70
N ASN A 47 9.39 14.50 13.51
CA ASN A 47 8.63 14.75 14.75
C ASN A 47 7.66 15.94 14.61
N THR A 48 7.57 16.49 13.40
CA THR A 48 6.81 17.70 13.10
C THR A 48 6.10 17.54 11.74
N LYS A 49 5.39 18.60 11.34
CA LYS A 49 4.90 18.75 9.98
C LYS A 49 5.99 19.28 9.06
N ILE A 50 6.28 18.54 7.99
CA ILE A 50 7.17 18.95 6.90
C ILE A 50 6.33 19.27 5.66
N ILE A 51 6.50 20.47 5.12
CA ILE A 51 5.88 20.88 3.86
C ILE A 51 6.86 20.65 2.71
N LEU A 52 6.44 19.91 1.68
CA LEU A 52 7.23 19.62 0.48
C LEU A 52 6.64 20.32 -0.74
N ASN A 53 7.48 20.99 -1.52
CA ASN A 53 7.01 21.81 -2.65
C ASN A 53 7.16 21.12 -4.01
N SER A 54 7.89 20.02 -4.07
CA SER A 54 8.16 19.23 -5.27
C SER A 54 8.18 17.74 -4.92
N ASP A 55 8.18 16.89 -5.94
CA ASP A 55 8.48 15.46 -5.79
C ASP A 55 9.78 15.23 -5.00
N ILE A 56 9.80 14.13 -4.25
CA ILE A 56 11.00 13.57 -3.62
C ILE A 56 11.35 12.27 -4.33
N VAL A 57 12.28 12.37 -5.28
CA VAL A 57 12.77 11.21 -6.04
C VAL A 57 14.02 10.65 -5.37
N ILE A 58 13.96 9.39 -4.96
CA ILE A 58 15.01 8.70 -4.21
C ILE A 58 15.62 7.64 -5.13
N ASP A 59 16.67 8.04 -5.85
CA ASP A 59 17.42 7.17 -6.79
C ASP A 59 18.76 6.69 -6.23
N LYS A 60 19.15 7.22 -5.06
CA LYS A 60 20.38 6.82 -4.41
C LYS A 60 20.25 5.38 -3.91
N LYS A 61 21.34 4.62 -3.98
CA LYS A 61 21.43 3.32 -3.33
C LYS A 61 21.25 3.43 -1.82
N PHE A 62 20.23 2.75 -1.32
CA PHE A 62 20.03 2.45 0.10
C PHE A 62 19.75 0.94 0.22
N GLU A 63 20.46 0.28 1.13
CA GLU A 63 20.08 -1.06 1.58
C GLU A 63 18.77 -0.96 2.39
N LYS A 64 18.66 0.06 3.25
CA LYS A 64 17.44 0.34 4.01
C LYS A 64 17.19 1.83 4.19
N LEU A 65 15.96 2.27 3.95
CA LEU A 65 15.53 3.64 4.20
C LEU A 65 14.23 3.66 5.01
N SER A 66 14.32 4.20 6.23
CA SER A 66 13.18 4.32 7.14
C SER A 66 12.72 5.77 7.29
N PHE A 67 11.43 6.02 7.13
CA PHE A 67 10.74 7.24 7.54
C PHE A 67 9.94 6.93 8.81
N ILE A 68 10.34 7.50 9.94
CA ILE A 68 9.74 7.18 11.24
C ILE A 68 9.26 8.45 11.92
N GLY A 69 7.96 8.53 12.16
CA GLY A 69 7.36 9.57 12.98
C GLY A 69 7.30 9.22 14.47
N THR A 70 6.76 10.14 15.26
CA THR A 70 6.41 9.91 16.67
C THR A 70 4.99 9.34 16.79
N SER A 71 4.07 9.85 15.97
CA SER A 71 2.69 9.40 15.86
C SER A 71 2.05 10.00 14.61
N VAL A 72 0.99 9.38 14.11
CA VAL A 72 0.23 9.89 12.96
C VAL A 72 -0.35 11.31 13.19
N ASP A 73 -0.59 11.71 14.44
CA ASP A 73 -1.17 13.01 14.79
C ASP A 73 -0.15 14.16 14.81
N THR A 74 1.11 13.85 15.14
CA THR A 74 2.16 14.86 15.34
C THR A 74 3.18 14.92 14.21
N SER A 75 3.32 13.81 13.48
CA SER A 75 4.33 13.63 12.46
C SER A 75 3.65 13.58 11.10
N SER A 76 4.00 14.50 10.21
CA SER A 76 3.41 14.49 8.88
C SER A 76 4.32 15.01 7.78
N ILE A 77 4.26 14.37 6.62
CA ILE A 77 4.77 14.91 5.36
C ILE A 77 3.56 15.40 4.55
N GLN A 78 3.58 16.66 4.15
CA GLN A 78 2.52 17.23 3.32
C GLN A 78 3.10 17.91 2.08
N PHE A 79 2.66 17.46 0.91
CA PHE A 79 2.97 18.16 -0.32
C PHE A 79 2.04 19.38 -0.50
N SER A 80 2.61 20.52 -0.86
CA SER A 80 1.86 21.74 -1.21
C SER A 80 0.95 21.51 -2.42
N ASN A 81 1.32 20.57 -3.30
CA ASN A 81 0.52 20.10 -4.42
C ASN A 81 0.35 18.59 -4.30
N LEU A 82 -0.90 18.12 -4.21
CA LEU A 82 -1.25 16.71 -4.02
C LEU A 82 -0.90 15.82 -5.22
N THR A 83 -0.55 16.38 -6.39
CA THR A 83 -0.05 15.58 -7.51
C THR A 83 1.37 15.09 -7.29
N HIS A 84 2.11 15.69 -6.36
CA HIS A 84 3.48 15.29 -6.06
C HIS A 84 3.55 14.01 -5.23
N GLN A 85 4.73 13.39 -5.24
CA GLN A 85 4.94 12.09 -4.65
C GLN A 85 6.32 11.90 -4.00
N ILE A 86 6.39 10.95 -3.08
CA ILE A 86 7.64 10.30 -2.70
C ILE A 86 7.82 9.12 -3.65
N TYR A 87 8.88 9.16 -4.46
CA TYR A 87 9.18 8.13 -5.43
C TYR A 87 10.46 7.39 -5.05
N PHE A 88 10.28 6.16 -4.57
CA PHE A 88 11.36 5.21 -4.31
C PHE A 88 11.69 4.45 -5.59
N LYS A 89 12.89 4.69 -6.14
CA LYS A 89 13.38 3.92 -7.29
C LYS A 89 14.02 2.60 -6.85
N GLU A 90 14.35 1.76 -7.83
CA GLU A 90 14.87 0.40 -7.64
C GLU A 90 16.20 0.28 -6.87
N ASN A 91 16.91 1.38 -6.68
CA ASN A 91 18.16 1.43 -5.94
C ASN A 91 17.94 1.43 -4.41
N VAL A 92 16.70 1.64 -3.95
CA VAL A 92 16.31 1.48 -2.55
C VAL A 92 15.79 0.05 -2.35
N GLN A 93 16.44 -0.75 -1.52
CA GLN A 93 16.04 -2.16 -1.36
C GLN A 93 14.91 -2.34 -0.34
N GLU A 94 15.16 -1.96 0.92
CA GLU A 94 14.19 -2.01 2.00
C GLU A 94 13.64 -0.62 2.34
N ILE A 95 12.34 -0.51 2.53
CA ILE A 95 11.65 0.74 2.86
C ILE A 95 10.76 0.52 4.07
N GLU A 96 10.88 1.39 5.07
CA GLU A 96 10.00 1.43 6.23
C GLU A 96 9.31 2.80 6.32
N ILE A 97 8.00 2.83 6.48
CA ILE A 97 7.21 4.06 6.69
C ILE A 97 6.32 3.84 7.91
N PHE A 98 6.69 4.44 9.04
CA PHE A 98 6.05 4.19 10.32
C PHE A 98 5.59 5.46 11.05
N TYR A 99 4.46 5.38 11.75
CA TYR A 99 3.98 6.38 12.71
C TYR A 99 3.82 7.80 12.13
N ILE A 100 3.32 7.93 10.90
CA ILE A 100 3.30 9.20 10.18
C ILE A 100 2.04 9.38 9.33
N SER A 101 1.57 10.63 9.22
CA SER A 101 0.57 11.02 8.21
C SER A 101 1.23 11.55 6.94
N ILE A 102 0.79 11.09 5.77
CA ILE A 102 1.29 11.56 4.47
C ILE A 102 0.15 12.16 3.65
N PHE A 103 0.33 13.40 3.19
CA PHE A 103 -0.60 14.10 2.30
C PHE A 103 0.07 14.30 0.94
N GLY A 104 -0.17 13.37 0.03
CA GLY A 104 0.49 13.23 -1.27
C GLY A 104 0.65 11.75 -1.64
N ASN A 105 1.31 11.47 -2.77
CA ASN A 105 1.35 10.11 -3.31
C ASN A 105 2.66 9.38 -2.97
N ILE A 106 2.63 8.05 -3.03
CA ILE A 106 3.80 7.19 -2.83
C ILE A 106 3.95 6.27 -4.03
N ARG A 107 5.17 6.19 -4.57
CA ARG A 107 5.50 5.28 -5.66
C ARG A 107 6.67 4.38 -5.32
N PHE A 108 6.50 3.09 -5.57
CA PHE A 108 7.52 2.04 -5.44
C PHE A 108 7.87 1.45 -6.81
N GLU A 109 9.14 1.17 -7.04
CA GLU A 109 9.64 0.66 -8.31
C GLU A 109 10.72 -0.38 -8.05
N ASN A 110 10.35 -1.66 -8.18
CA ASN A 110 11.27 -2.80 -8.03
C ASN A 110 12.07 -2.82 -6.72
N ASN A 111 11.52 -2.24 -5.66
CA ASN A 111 12.00 -2.37 -4.28
C ASN A 111 11.78 -3.82 -3.78
N VAL A 112 12.59 -4.27 -2.83
CA VAL A 112 12.61 -5.68 -2.38
C VAL A 112 11.64 -5.90 -1.22
N ASP A 113 11.67 -5.03 -0.23
CA ASP A 113 10.86 -5.15 0.98
C ASP A 113 10.32 -3.78 1.38
N ILE A 114 9.01 -3.71 1.61
CA ILE A 114 8.30 -2.48 1.95
C ILE A 114 7.40 -2.78 3.14
N SER A 115 7.65 -2.10 4.26
CA SER A 115 6.80 -2.15 5.45
C SER A 115 6.17 -0.78 5.70
N ILE A 116 4.85 -0.76 5.79
CA ILE A 116 4.03 0.40 6.14
C ILE A 116 3.21 0.01 7.37
N ASP A 117 3.41 0.72 8.48
CA ASP A 117 2.75 0.42 9.76
C ASP A 117 2.38 1.70 10.52
N GLU A 118 1.16 1.75 11.04
CA GLU A 118 0.61 2.90 11.77
C GLU A 118 0.75 4.20 10.94
N VAL A 119 0.15 4.22 9.75
CA VAL A 119 0.22 5.33 8.78
C VAL A 119 -1.16 5.79 8.35
N ASN A 120 -1.34 7.10 8.28
CA ASN A 120 -2.47 7.71 7.58
C ASN A 120 -2.00 8.22 6.21
N LEU A 121 -2.63 7.79 5.13
CA LEU A 121 -2.32 8.29 3.78
C LEU A 121 -3.51 9.03 3.18
N TYR A 122 -3.27 10.26 2.74
CA TYR A 122 -4.18 11.11 1.98
C TYR A 122 -3.59 11.33 0.58
N GLY A 123 -3.83 10.39 -0.34
CA GLY A 123 -3.03 10.31 -1.58
C GLY A 123 -3.37 9.14 -2.48
N SER A 124 -2.36 8.63 -3.20
CA SER A 124 -2.38 7.34 -3.90
C SER A 124 -1.13 6.53 -3.57
N ILE A 125 -1.21 5.21 -3.75
CA ILE A 125 -0.05 4.30 -3.74
C ILE A 125 0.03 3.64 -5.11
N ASP A 126 1.20 3.66 -5.71
CA ASP A 126 1.48 2.97 -6.97
C ASP A 126 2.74 2.12 -6.84
N SER A 127 2.70 0.89 -7.33
CA SER A 127 3.86 0.02 -7.36
C SER A 127 4.05 -0.64 -8.73
N ASN A 128 5.31 -0.83 -9.14
CA ASN A 128 5.69 -1.61 -10.31
C ASN A 128 6.75 -2.65 -9.95
N PHE A 129 6.44 -3.93 -10.17
CA PHE A 129 7.29 -5.07 -9.80
C PHE A 129 7.38 -6.17 -10.87
N GLU A 130 7.31 -5.77 -12.14
CA GLU A 130 7.50 -6.70 -13.25
C GLU A 130 8.86 -7.42 -13.17
N SER A 131 9.92 -6.71 -12.74
CA SER A 131 11.31 -7.19 -12.88
C SER A 131 11.90 -7.91 -11.66
N LYS A 132 11.39 -7.68 -10.45
CA LYS A 132 11.93 -8.25 -9.20
C LYS A 132 10.81 -8.72 -8.26
N SER A 133 11.04 -9.85 -7.61
CA SER A 133 10.19 -10.30 -6.51
C SER A 133 10.33 -9.34 -5.34
N ASN A 134 9.22 -9.10 -4.66
CA ASN A 134 9.14 -8.18 -3.53
C ASN A 134 8.12 -8.68 -2.50
N LEU A 135 8.15 -8.02 -1.35
CA LEU A 135 7.14 -8.09 -0.31
C LEU A 135 6.67 -6.67 0.00
N ILE A 136 5.35 -6.49 0.12
CA ILE A 136 4.73 -5.30 0.70
C ILE A 136 3.86 -5.73 1.87
N GLU A 137 4.23 -5.27 3.07
CA GLU A 137 3.46 -5.43 4.29
C GLU A 137 2.86 -4.08 4.66
N ILE A 138 1.52 -4.02 4.72
CA ILE A 138 0.76 -2.85 5.12
C ILE A 138 -0.10 -3.25 6.31
N SER A 139 0.12 -2.61 7.46
CA SER A 139 -0.60 -2.89 8.70
C SER A 139 -1.01 -1.58 9.39
N ASN A 140 -2.07 -1.63 10.20
CA ASN A 140 -2.58 -0.48 10.97
C ASN A 140 -2.71 0.80 10.12
N PHE A 141 -3.21 0.64 8.89
CA PHE A 141 -3.16 1.66 7.86
C PHE A 141 -4.54 2.30 7.66
N ASN A 142 -4.60 3.64 7.71
CA ASN A 142 -5.79 4.39 7.33
C ASN A 142 -5.57 5.08 5.98
N TYR A 143 -6.35 4.69 4.98
CA TYR A 143 -6.28 5.28 3.65
C TYR A 143 -7.48 6.18 3.36
N TYR A 144 -7.17 7.34 2.79
CA TYR A 144 -8.11 8.31 2.27
C TYR A 144 -7.65 8.78 0.89
N PRO A 145 -8.52 8.81 -0.14
CA PRO A 145 -8.14 9.31 -1.44
C PRO A 145 -7.94 10.83 -1.37
N SER A 146 -6.94 11.33 -2.10
CA SER A 146 -6.82 12.77 -2.33
C SER A 146 -7.94 13.30 -3.25
N SER A 147 -8.06 14.62 -3.38
CA SER A 147 -9.00 15.27 -4.30
C SER A 147 -8.51 15.28 -5.77
N ILE A 148 -7.80 14.24 -6.20
CA ILE A 148 -7.24 14.09 -7.55
C ILE A 148 -7.83 12.84 -8.17
N TYR A 149 -8.45 13.01 -9.34
CA TYR A 149 -8.98 11.87 -10.09
C TYR A 149 -7.89 10.87 -10.45
N ARG A 150 -8.14 9.61 -10.14
CA ARG A 150 -7.33 8.44 -10.48
C ARG A 150 -8.24 7.35 -11.03
N ASP A 151 -7.72 6.52 -11.92
CA ASP A 151 -8.44 5.32 -12.34
C ASP A 151 -8.62 4.39 -11.12
N ASN A 152 -7.51 3.90 -10.58
CA ASN A 152 -7.49 3.26 -9.26
C ASN A 152 -6.65 4.07 -8.29
N CYS A 153 -7.10 4.10 -7.04
CA CYS A 153 -6.55 4.92 -5.98
C CYS A 153 -5.30 4.28 -5.33
N ILE A 154 -5.29 2.95 -5.25
CA ILE A 154 -4.17 2.12 -4.82
C ILE A 154 -3.91 1.11 -5.93
N ASN A 155 -2.71 1.09 -6.50
CA ASN A 155 -2.25 0.07 -7.45
C ASN A 155 -1.09 -0.70 -6.84
N LEU A 156 -1.32 -1.99 -6.57
CA LEU A 156 -0.33 -2.88 -5.99
C LEU A 156 -0.01 -4.06 -6.91
N GLU A 157 1.25 -4.43 -6.93
CA GLU A 157 1.78 -5.66 -7.51
C GLU A 157 2.67 -6.33 -6.45
N GLY A 158 3.19 -7.53 -6.73
CA GLY A 158 4.10 -8.20 -5.79
C GLY A 158 3.41 -9.00 -4.71
N ASN A 159 4.17 -9.53 -3.73
CA ASN A 159 3.56 -10.28 -2.63
C ASN A 159 3.03 -9.29 -1.59
N VAL A 160 1.70 -9.20 -1.45
CA VAL A 160 1.05 -8.20 -0.60
C VAL A 160 0.45 -8.87 0.63
N LEU A 161 0.78 -8.36 1.81
CA LEU A 161 0.06 -8.57 3.05
C LEU A 161 -0.55 -7.23 3.49
N LEU A 162 -1.88 -7.19 3.58
CA LEU A 162 -2.63 -6.05 4.06
C LEU A 162 -3.48 -6.47 5.25
N GLU A 163 -3.19 -5.92 6.43
CA GLU A 163 -3.85 -6.32 7.67
C GLU A 163 -4.26 -5.16 8.58
N ASP A 164 -5.27 -5.38 9.42
CA ASP A 164 -5.67 -4.47 10.49
C ASP A 164 -5.89 -3.00 10.03
N SER A 165 -6.48 -2.83 8.85
CA SER A 165 -6.49 -1.55 8.13
C SER A 165 -7.88 -1.04 7.78
N PHE A 166 -7.99 0.27 7.55
CA PHE A 166 -9.21 0.95 7.12
C PHE A 166 -8.97 1.71 5.81
N ILE A 167 -9.66 1.33 4.75
CA ILE A 167 -9.47 1.88 3.42
C ILE A 167 -10.79 2.48 2.94
N TYR A 168 -10.81 3.81 2.85
CA TYR A 168 -11.98 4.58 2.44
C TYR A 168 -11.84 5.03 1.00
N GLY A 169 -12.94 4.98 0.26
CA GLY A 169 -13.07 5.49 -1.09
C GLY A 169 -13.80 6.83 -1.14
N ASN A 170 -13.80 7.42 -2.32
CA ASN A 170 -14.62 8.55 -2.72
C ASN A 170 -14.70 8.58 -4.26
N SER A 171 -15.41 9.58 -4.78
CA SER A 171 -15.64 9.81 -6.21
C SER A 171 -14.39 10.14 -7.04
N PHE A 172 -13.23 10.36 -6.40
CA PHE A 172 -11.96 10.52 -7.10
C PHE A 172 -11.30 9.20 -7.51
N CYS A 173 -11.76 8.06 -6.97
CA CYS A 173 -11.37 6.71 -7.43
C CYS A 173 -12.36 6.26 -8.52
N GLN A 174 -12.03 6.49 -9.80
CA GLN A 174 -13.00 6.36 -10.91
C GLN A 174 -13.41 4.92 -11.21
N ASN A 175 -12.45 4.00 -11.18
CA ASN A 175 -12.69 2.59 -11.39
C ASN A 175 -12.84 1.92 -10.02
N ARG A 176 -11.73 1.77 -9.27
CA ARG A 176 -11.74 1.09 -7.96
C ARG A 176 -10.79 1.72 -6.94
N LEU A 177 -11.09 1.50 -5.67
CA LEU A 177 -10.27 1.94 -4.55
C LEU A 177 -8.90 1.25 -4.56
N LEU A 178 -8.87 -0.08 -4.69
CA LEU A 178 -7.65 -0.87 -4.78
C LEU A 178 -7.69 -1.77 -6.00
N ASN A 179 -6.59 -1.76 -6.75
CA ASN A 179 -6.31 -2.66 -7.85
C ASN A 179 -5.03 -3.43 -7.56
N TYR A 180 -5.13 -4.76 -7.57
CA TYR A 180 -4.01 -5.66 -7.41
C TYR A 180 -3.81 -6.51 -8.67
N ASN A 181 -2.57 -6.53 -9.17
CA ASN A 181 -2.16 -7.39 -10.28
C ASN A 181 -1.06 -8.36 -9.83
N GLY A 182 -1.41 -9.64 -9.75
CA GLY A 182 -0.49 -10.68 -9.27
C GLY A 182 0.48 -11.19 -10.33
N LEU A 183 0.34 -10.79 -11.60
CA LEU A 183 1.22 -11.20 -12.72
C LEU A 183 1.41 -12.73 -12.84
N ASP A 184 0.40 -13.50 -12.42
CA ASP A 184 0.39 -14.97 -12.38
C ASP A 184 1.47 -15.61 -11.49
N LYS A 185 2.16 -14.80 -10.66
CA LYS A 185 3.28 -15.25 -9.81
C LYS A 185 3.17 -14.81 -8.35
N TYR A 186 2.42 -13.76 -8.06
CA TYR A 186 2.39 -13.14 -6.75
C TYR A 186 1.09 -13.40 -6.00
N THR A 187 1.18 -13.28 -4.68
CA THR A 187 0.10 -13.56 -3.74
C THR A 187 -0.38 -12.29 -3.06
N ILE A 188 -1.67 -12.26 -2.73
CA ILE A 188 -2.25 -11.20 -1.89
C ILE A 188 -3.01 -11.83 -0.72
N THR A 189 -2.70 -11.35 0.48
CA THR A 189 -3.39 -11.69 1.73
C THR A 189 -3.98 -10.43 2.33
N ILE A 190 -5.29 -10.42 2.56
CA ILE A 190 -6.03 -9.34 3.20
C ILE A 190 -6.68 -9.90 4.46
N VAL A 191 -6.36 -9.34 5.62
CA VAL A 191 -6.85 -9.83 6.93
C VAL A 191 -7.40 -8.67 7.75
N ASN A 192 -8.54 -8.87 8.42
CA ASN A 192 -9.10 -7.89 9.37
C ASN A 192 -9.10 -6.45 8.84
N THR A 193 -9.45 -6.28 7.56
CA THR A 193 -9.38 -4.99 6.87
C THR A 193 -10.79 -4.56 6.46
N LYS A 194 -11.08 -3.28 6.64
CA LYS A 194 -12.32 -2.67 6.18
C LYS A 194 -12.08 -1.91 4.88
N PHE A 195 -12.87 -2.20 3.86
CA PHE A 195 -13.01 -1.38 2.67
C PHE A 195 -14.39 -0.72 2.66
N SER A 196 -14.43 0.59 2.48
CA SER A 196 -15.67 1.34 2.26
C SER A 196 -15.59 2.14 0.98
N GLY A 197 -16.53 1.93 0.05
CA GLY A 197 -16.65 2.78 -1.14
C GLY A 197 -17.33 4.12 -0.87
N GLU A 198 -17.88 4.32 0.34
CA GLU A 198 -18.71 5.48 0.73
C GLU A 198 -19.83 5.83 -0.27
N TYR A 199 -20.36 4.82 -0.95
CA TYR A 199 -21.33 4.92 -2.05
C TYR A 199 -20.84 5.69 -3.28
N GLU A 200 -19.54 5.94 -3.40
CA GLU A 200 -18.97 6.74 -4.48
C GLU A 200 -18.05 5.95 -5.41
N CYS A 201 -17.46 4.83 -4.95
CA CYS A 201 -16.61 3.99 -5.80
C CYS A 201 -16.66 2.50 -5.43
N SER A 202 -16.12 1.67 -6.31
CA SER A 202 -15.97 0.23 -6.09
C SER A 202 -14.73 -0.05 -5.26
N CYS A 203 -14.73 -1.12 -4.46
CA CYS A 203 -13.64 -1.37 -3.53
C CYS A 203 -12.43 -2.03 -4.19
N VAL A 204 -12.47 -3.35 -4.45
CA VAL A 204 -11.25 -4.09 -4.76
C VAL A 204 -11.35 -4.80 -6.11
N ASN A 205 -10.29 -4.71 -6.91
CA ASN A 205 -10.01 -5.57 -8.06
C ASN A 205 -8.74 -6.37 -7.82
N ILE A 206 -8.81 -7.67 -8.13
CA ILE A 206 -7.69 -8.60 -8.05
C ILE A 206 -7.63 -9.34 -9.38
N ASN A 207 -6.49 -9.26 -10.05
CA ASN A 207 -6.26 -9.94 -11.32
C ASN A 207 -5.00 -10.79 -11.25
N ASN A 208 -5.01 -11.96 -11.89
CA ASN A 208 -3.84 -12.84 -12.06
C ASN A 208 -3.12 -13.17 -10.73
N GLY A 209 -3.89 -13.37 -9.64
CA GLY A 209 -3.35 -13.70 -8.33
C GLY A 209 -3.04 -15.20 -8.22
N LEU A 210 -1.78 -15.54 -7.96
CA LEU A 210 -1.36 -16.94 -7.76
C LEU A 210 -2.07 -17.57 -6.56
N ASN A 211 -2.21 -16.80 -5.47
CA ASN A 211 -3.00 -17.16 -4.31
C ASN A 211 -3.59 -15.89 -3.68
N VAL A 212 -4.91 -15.86 -3.55
CA VAL A 212 -5.68 -14.74 -3.02
C VAL A 212 -6.38 -15.22 -1.75
N SER A 213 -6.00 -14.66 -0.61
CA SER A 213 -6.59 -14.99 0.69
C SER A 213 -7.20 -13.74 1.33
N ILE A 214 -8.52 -13.72 1.49
CA ILE A 214 -9.24 -12.63 2.17
C ILE A 214 -9.94 -13.20 3.41
N LYS A 215 -9.63 -12.68 4.60
CA LYS A 215 -10.14 -13.23 5.86
C LYS A 215 -10.55 -12.15 6.85
N ASP A 216 -11.65 -12.41 7.56
CA ASP A 216 -12.08 -11.58 8.70
C ASP A 216 -12.30 -10.09 8.34
N SER A 217 -12.57 -9.81 7.06
CA SER A 217 -12.65 -8.46 6.49
C SER A 217 -14.07 -8.00 6.18
N LEU A 218 -14.28 -6.69 6.14
CA LEU A 218 -15.56 -6.03 5.85
C LEU A 218 -15.47 -5.22 4.55
N PHE A 219 -16.44 -5.42 3.66
CA PHE A 219 -16.63 -4.61 2.46
C PHE A 219 -18.01 -3.96 2.49
N GLU A 220 -18.05 -2.65 2.58
CA GLU A 220 -19.31 -1.91 2.70
C GLU A 220 -19.44 -0.72 1.75
N LYS A 221 -20.69 -0.34 1.48
CA LYS A 221 -21.03 0.88 0.75
C LYS A 221 -20.29 1.00 -0.58
N ALA A 222 -19.99 -0.12 -1.23
CA ALA A 222 -19.32 -0.08 -2.51
C ALA A 222 -20.32 0.28 -3.60
N TYR A 223 -19.88 1.11 -4.54
CA TYR A 223 -20.69 1.54 -5.68
C TYR A 223 -19.95 1.27 -7.00
N ALA A 224 -20.53 0.43 -7.87
CA ALA A 224 -20.08 0.27 -9.24
C ALA A 224 -21.02 1.00 -10.19
N SER A 225 -20.50 2.01 -10.90
CA SER A 225 -21.22 2.70 -11.95
C SER A 225 -21.43 1.80 -13.18
N SER A 226 -22.29 2.20 -14.12
CA SER A 226 -22.44 1.49 -15.39
C SER A 226 -21.16 1.41 -16.23
N SER A 227 -20.19 2.31 -16.00
CA SER A 227 -18.87 2.31 -16.63
C SER A 227 -17.82 1.49 -15.86
N THR A 228 -18.15 1.05 -14.64
CA THR A 228 -17.28 0.23 -13.81
C THR A 228 -17.66 -1.23 -14.01
N ASP A 229 -16.73 -2.00 -14.57
CA ASP A 229 -16.96 -3.42 -14.81
C ASP A 229 -16.97 -4.23 -13.51
N GLY A 230 -18.00 -5.07 -13.37
CA GLY A 230 -18.10 -6.09 -12.35
C GLY A 230 -18.65 -5.61 -11.00
N GLY A 231 -18.36 -6.39 -9.96
CA GLY A 231 -19.00 -6.29 -8.66
C GLY A 231 -18.47 -5.12 -7.86
N ALA A 232 -19.35 -4.48 -7.09
CA ALA A 232 -19.03 -3.24 -6.41
C ALA A 232 -17.96 -3.44 -5.33
N ALA A 233 -18.10 -4.48 -4.49
CA ALA A 233 -17.15 -4.75 -3.43
C ALA A 233 -15.90 -5.47 -3.95
N LEU A 234 -16.07 -6.62 -4.63
CA LEU A 234 -14.97 -7.43 -5.11
C LEU A 234 -15.18 -7.80 -6.58
N ARG A 235 -14.14 -7.54 -7.37
CA ARG A 235 -13.91 -8.16 -8.67
C ARG A 235 -12.65 -9.00 -8.61
N ILE A 236 -12.73 -10.26 -8.98
CA ILE A 236 -11.58 -11.16 -8.98
C ILE A 236 -11.56 -11.97 -10.27
N ASP A 237 -10.47 -11.83 -11.01
CA ASP A 237 -10.25 -12.45 -12.31
C ASP A 237 -9.00 -13.35 -12.27
N TYR A 238 -9.05 -14.50 -12.95
CA TYR A 238 -7.89 -15.40 -13.20
C TYR A 238 -7.05 -15.76 -11.97
N SER A 239 -7.69 -16.11 -10.85
CA SER A 239 -6.99 -16.33 -9.58
C SER A 239 -7.37 -17.63 -8.87
N TYR A 240 -6.53 -18.08 -7.94
CA TYR A 240 -6.90 -19.07 -6.91
C TYR A 240 -7.33 -18.34 -5.65
N VAL A 241 -8.62 -18.46 -5.28
CA VAL A 241 -9.25 -17.56 -4.31
C VAL A 241 -9.78 -18.32 -3.10
N THR A 242 -9.49 -17.80 -1.91
CA THR A 242 -10.09 -18.21 -0.64
C THR A 242 -10.62 -16.97 0.10
N ILE A 243 -11.92 -16.94 0.40
CA ILE A 243 -12.55 -15.88 1.21
C ILE A 243 -13.20 -16.51 2.44
N LYS A 244 -12.84 -16.07 3.65
CA LYS A 244 -13.37 -16.64 4.90
C LYS A 244 -13.79 -15.59 5.92
N ASN A 245 -14.89 -15.84 6.62
CA ASN A 245 -15.35 -14.99 7.73
C ASN A 245 -15.52 -13.51 7.34
N CYS A 246 -15.91 -13.23 6.11
CA CYS A 246 -16.05 -11.86 5.62
C CYS A 246 -17.50 -11.38 5.64
N GLU A 247 -17.68 -10.08 5.81
CA GLU A 247 -18.98 -9.41 5.71
C GLU A 247 -19.01 -8.48 4.50
N PHE A 248 -20.13 -8.53 3.76
CA PHE A 248 -20.40 -7.70 2.59
C PHE A 248 -21.77 -7.06 2.78
N ARG A 249 -21.82 -5.73 2.92
CA ARG A 249 -23.09 -5.02 3.12
C ARG A 249 -23.23 -3.74 2.33
N GLU A 250 -24.47 -3.40 1.98
CA GLU A 250 -24.78 -2.11 1.36
C GLU A 250 -24.01 -1.87 0.04
N ASN A 251 -23.77 -2.94 -0.72
CA ASN A 251 -23.00 -2.85 -1.96
C ASN A 251 -23.92 -2.84 -3.17
N TYR A 252 -23.71 -1.89 -4.07
CA TYR A 252 -24.58 -1.65 -5.20
C TYR A 252 -23.80 -1.58 -6.51
N SER A 253 -24.22 -2.36 -7.50
CA SER A 253 -23.70 -2.28 -8.87
C SER A 253 -24.81 -1.88 -9.83
N GLU A 254 -24.57 -0.85 -10.64
CA GLU A 254 -25.43 -0.54 -11.78
C GLU A 254 -25.30 -1.58 -12.91
N SER A 255 -24.17 -2.30 -12.93
CA SER A 255 -23.86 -3.34 -13.93
C SER A 255 -24.04 -4.74 -13.32
N ASN A 256 -23.07 -5.63 -13.56
CA ASN A 256 -23.10 -7.02 -13.11
C ASN A 256 -22.45 -7.19 -11.73
N GLY A 257 -22.85 -8.24 -11.02
CA GLY A 257 -22.05 -8.78 -9.91
C GLY A 257 -22.18 -8.08 -8.56
N GLY A 258 -23.36 -7.56 -8.20
CA GLY A 258 -23.71 -7.02 -6.86
C GLY A 258 -22.51 -6.70 -5.94
N SER A 259 -22.22 -7.57 -4.97
CA SER A 259 -20.97 -7.51 -4.16
C SER A 259 -19.80 -8.20 -4.85
N PHE A 260 -20.04 -9.28 -5.61
CA PHE A 260 -19.00 -10.10 -6.20
C PHE A 260 -19.14 -10.23 -7.70
N TYR A 261 -18.01 -10.08 -8.38
CA TYR A 261 -17.85 -10.54 -9.75
C TYR A 261 -16.61 -11.42 -9.84
N LEU A 262 -16.82 -12.66 -10.24
CA LEU A 262 -15.80 -13.68 -10.34
C LEU A 262 -15.72 -14.15 -11.79
N ASN A 263 -14.58 -13.98 -12.44
CA ASN A 263 -14.42 -14.33 -13.84
C ASN A 263 -13.19 -15.23 -14.06
N ASN A 264 -13.40 -16.39 -14.70
CA ASN A 264 -12.33 -17.31 -15.07
C ASN A 264 -11.34 -17.66 -13.95
N ASN A 265 -11.81 -17.72 -12.71
CA ASN A 265 -10.97 -18.12 -11.58
C ASN A 265 -10.65 -19.61 -11.62
N TYR A 266 -9.41 -19.97 -11.33
CA TYR A 266 -8.96 -21.36 -11.31
C TYR A 266 -9.56 -22.14 -10.14
N LYS A 267 -9.80 -21.45 -9.02
CA LYS A 267 -10.46 -21.99 -7.84
C LYS A 267 -11.12 -20.87 -7.04
N PHE A 268 -12.26 -21.15 -6.44
CA PHE A 268 -12.93 -20.24 -5.51
C PHE A 268 -13.51 -21.02 -4.33
N ASP A 269 -12.95 -20.79 -3.14
CA ASP A 269 -13.45 -21.31 -1.87
C ASP A 269 -13.99 -20.15 -1.02
N ALA A 270 -15.26 -20.22 -0.62
CA ALA A 270 -15.89 -19.27 0.27
C ALA A 270 -16.44 -19.99 1.51
N ASP A 271 -16.14 -19.48 2.70
CA ASP A 271 -16.64 -20.01 3.97
C ASP A 271 -17.09 -18.89 4.91
N LYS A 272 -18.22 -19.08 5.61
CA LYS A 272 -18.76 -18.15 6.61
C LYS A 272 -18.85 -16.69 6.11
N LEU A 273 -19.50 -16.48 4.97
CA LEU A 273 -19.76 -15.14 4.44
C LEU A 273 -21.11 -14.62 4.91
N THR A 274 -21.14 -13.37 5.35
CA THR A 274 -22.40 -12.64 5.63
C THR A 274 -22.61 -11.61 4.54
N VAL A 275 -23.72 -11.72 3.79
CA VAL A 275 -24.02 -10.83 2.66
C VAL A 275 -25.45 -10.31 2.77
N PHE A 276 -25.65 -9.00 2.87
CA PHE A 276 -26.99 -8.40 2.96
C PHE A 276 -27.02 -6.98 2.40
N ASN A 277 -28.22 -6.49 2.03
CA ASN A 277 -28.40 -5.17 1.42
C ASN A 277 -27.50 -4.93 0.20
N THR A 278 -27.23 -5.98 -0.55
CA THR A 278 -26.41 -5.95 -1.77
C THR A 278 -27.30 -6.23 -2.97
N THR A 279 -27.15 -5.47 -4.05
CA THR A 279 -27.90 -5.72 -5.29
C THR A 279 -27.15 -5.29 -6.55
N ALA A 280 -27.60 -5.77 -7.71
CA ALA A 280 -27.22 -5.29 -9.03
C ALA A 280 -28.47 -4.94 -9.85
N ILE A 281 -28.40 -3.90 -10.69
CA ILE A 281 -29.52 -3.55 -11.59
C ILE A 281 -29.57 -4.55 -12.76
N MET A 282 -28.43 -4.79 -13.42
CA MET A 282 -28.41 -5.66 -14.59
C MET A 282 -28.39 -7.12 -14.16
N ARG A 283 -29.41 -7.87 -14.61
CA ARG A 283 -29.33 -9.34 -14.68
C ARG A 283 -28.65 -9.70 -15.99
N ASN A 284 -27.50 -10.38 -15.92
CA ASN A 284 -27.02 -11.13 -17.08
C ASN A 284 -28.11 -12.11 -17.52
N ILE A 285 -28.52 -11.99 -18.79
CA ILE A 285 -29.30 -13.00 -19.54
C ILE A 285 -28.30 -13.89 -20.25
#